data_AF-A0AAW2CQ00-F1
#
_entry.id   AF-A0AAW2CQ00-F1
#
_cell.length_a   1.000
_cell.length_b   1.000
_cell.length_c   1.000
_cell.angle_alpha   90.00
_cell.angle_beta   90.00
_cell.angle_gamma   90.00
#
_symmetry.space_group_name_H-M   'P 1'
#
loop_
_entity.id
_entity.type
_entity.pdbx_description
1 polymer ?
#
loop_
_entity_poly.entity_id
_entity_poly.type
_entity_poly.pdbx_seq_one_letter_code
_entity_poly.pdbx_strand_id
1 'polypeptide(L)'
;MTSKNGVLVNPVLLPAAIMFCSPALNSFVFPKGFMTPTVEDVFALLGLPPNGIMCHPNMDKWETKKYELPNVTLTDFISLQCKSDLMSFQEECSFFLYWICKYLVNVSSTTSVAQFVPIAKNLDSNVKVALAPFFLGHFYRSMFLYSTQQKNSHHGPLWFIQLWVYSYFPKLAPSPKRSQTPHTYGQMWMLGRYVLGSISKFKNYF
;
A
#
# COMPACT_ATOMS: atom_id res chain seq x y z
N MET A 1 18.62 2.42 -5.17
CA MET A 1 18.22 1.97 -6.53
C MET A 1 17.17 0.86 -6.39
N THR A 2 15.88 1.19 -6.46
CA THR A 2 14.82 0.22 -6.75
C THR A 2 13.73 0.93 -7.57
N SER A 3 13.67 0.50 -8.84
CA SER A 3 12.55 0.59 -9.78
C SER A 3 12.06 1.97 -10.25
N LYS A 4 12.53 2.35 -11.44
CA LYS A 4 11.82 3.21 -12.42
C LYS A 4 10.50 2.60 -12.94
N ASN A 5 10.03 1.47 -12.37
CA ASN A 5 8.83 0.75 -12.77
C ASN A 5 7.80 0.76 -11.63
N GLY A 6 7.44 1.95 -11.11
CA GLY A 6 6.16 2.07 -10.45
C GLY A 6 5.05 1.66 -11.43
N VAL A 7 3.96 1.07 -10.95
CA VAL A 7 2.77 0.85 -11.78
C VAL A 7 2.39 2.20 -12.37
N LEU A 8 2.63 2.39 -13.67
CA LEU A 8 2.33 3.65 -14.33
C LEU A 8 0.84 3.91 -14.16
N VAL A 9 0.52 5.02 -13.49
CA VAL A 9 -0.87 5.42 -13.28
C VAL A 9 -1.47 5.67 -14.65
N ASN A 10 -2.54 4.95 -14.94
CA ASN A 10 -3.32 5.11 -16.15
C ASN A 10 -4.15 6.40 -15.98
N PRO A 11 -3.82 7.45 -16.76
CA PRO A 11 -4.40 8.78 -16.55
C PRO A 11 -5.89 8.83 -16.91
N VAL A 12 -6.42 7.82 -17.61
CA VAL A 12 -7.84 7.73 -17.99
C VAL A 12 -8.61 6.86 -17.00
N LEU A 13 -8.05 5.71 -16.64
CA LEU A 13 -8.74 4.75 -15.79
C LEU A 13 -8.95 5.26 -14.36
N LEU A 14 -7.91 5.85 -13.76
CA LEU A 14 -7.97 6.23 -12.36
C LEU A 14 -9.05 7.31 -12.12
N PRO A 15 -9.13 8.41 -12.89
CA PRO A 15 -10.25 9.36 -12.76
C PRO A 15 -11.61 8.73 -13.02
N ALA A 16 -11.73 7.85 -14.04
CA ALA A 16 -12.98 7.17 -14.34
C ALA A 16 -13.45 6.28 -13.18
N ALA A 17 -12.55 5.52 -12.56
CA ALA A 17 -12.87 4.69 -11.40
C ALA A 17 -13.31 5.55 -10.21
N ILE A 18 -12.64 6.68 -9.96
CA ILE A 18 -13.00 7.61 -8.87
C ILE A 18 -14.41 8.17 -9.06
N MET A 19 -14.86 8.44 -10.30
CA MET A 19 -16.24 8.90 -10.55
C MET A 19 -17.31 7.90 -10.11
N PHE A 20 -16.98 6.60 -10.11
CA PHE A 20 -17.90 5.57 -9.61
C PHE A 20 -17.87 5.43 -8.08
N CYS A 21 -16.93 6.07 -7.38
CA CYS A 21 -16.84 5.98 -5.93
C CYS A 21 -17.87 6.91 -5.25
N SER A 22 -18.74 6.33 -4.43
CA SER A 22 -19.62 7.08 -3.53
C SER A 22 -18.95 7.30 -2.18
N PRO A 23 -18.68 8.55 -1.76
CA PRO A 23 -18.10 8.84 -0.45
C PRO A 23 -19.05 8.51 0.72
N ALA A 24 -20.36 8.49 0.48
CA ALA A 24 -21.34 8.18 1.51
C ALA A 24 -21.32 6.70 1.91
N LEU A 25 -21.04 5.83 0.94
CA LEU A 25 -21.06 4.37 1.11
C LEU A 25 -19.66 3.75 1.13
N ASN A 26 -18.61 4.54 0.92
CA ASN A 26 -17.23 4.06 0.71
C ASN A 26 -17.19 2.89 -0.28
N SER A 27 -17.96 2.98 -1.35
CA SER A 27 -18.19 1.89 -2.31
C SER A 27 -18.25 2.42 -3.74
N PHE A 28 -17.82 1.59 -4.69
CA PHE A 28 -17.92 1.84 -6.11
C PHE A 28 -19.26 1.35 -6.65
N VAL A 29 -19.97 2.22 -7.36
CA VAL A 29 -21.30 1.97 -7.91
C VAL A 29 -21.16 1.57 -9.38
N PHE A 30 -21.08 0.27 -9.66
CA PHE A 30 -21.04 -0.23 -11.04
C PHE A 30 -22.44 -0.62 -11.54
N PRO A 31 -22.66 -0.71 -12.86
CA PRO A 31 -23.95 -1.16 -13.42
C PRO A 31 -24.39 -2.55 -12.94
N LYS A 32 -23.44 -3.39 -12.51
CA LYS A 32 -23.70 -4.76 -12.01
C LYS A 32 -23.83 -4.85 -10.49
N GLY A 33 -23.80 -3.72 -9.78
CA GLY A 33 -23.92 -3.66 -8.33
C GLY A 33 -22.77 -2.88 -7.66
N PHE A 34 -22.87 -2.79 -6.34
CA PHE A 34 -21.87 -2.15 -5.50
C PHE A 34 -20.67 -3.07 -5.27
N MET A 35 -19.47 -2.51 -5.34
CA MET A 35 -18.22 -3.21 -5.03
C MET A 35 -17.31 -2.31 -4.22
N THR A 36 -16.47 -2.88 -3.35
CA THR A 36 -15.50 -2.10 -2.59
C THR A 36 -14.24 -2.92 -2.31
N PRO A 37 -13.05 -2.31 -2.24
CA PRO A 37 -11.84 -3.04 -1.85
C PRO A 37 -11.93 -3.61 -0.44
N THR A 38 -11.48 -4.83 -0.24
CA THR A 38 -11.53 -5.54 1.04
C THR A 38 -10.14 -5.79 1.62
N VAL A 39 -10.06 -6.22 2.88
CA VAL A 39 -8.79 -6.65 3.50
C VAL A 39 -8.18 -7.82 2.72
N GLU A 40 -9.02 -8.71 2.19
CA GLU A 40 -8.59 -9.81 1.33
C GLU A 40 -7.99 -9.31 0.01
N ASP A 41 -8.57 -8.28 -0.61
CA ASP A 41 -8.00 -7.63 -1.80
C ASP A 41 -6.63 -7.02 -1.51
N VAL A 42 -6.48 -6.36 -0.36
CA VAL A 42 -5.21 -5.75 0.04
C VAL A 42 -4.14 -6.83 0.27
N PHE A 43 -4.48 -7.92 0.96
CA PHE A 43 -3.59 -9.07 1.12
C PHE A 43 -3.25 -9.69 -0.24
N ALA A 44 -4.24 -9.90 -1.11
CA ALA A 44 -4.03 -10.55 -2.39
C ALA A 44 -3.27 -9.69 -3.41
N LEU A 45 -3.39 -8.36 -3.36
CA LEU A 45 -2.72 -7.49 -4.33
C LEU A 45 -1.36 -7.00 -3.82
N LEU A 46 -1.24 -6.74 -2.52
CA LEU A 46 -0.05 -6.12 -1.91
C LEU A 46 0.77 -7.08 -1.04
N GLY A 47 0.24 -8.25 -0.69
CA GLY A 47 0.89 -9.20 0.21
C GLY A 47 0.92 -8.73 1.67
N LEU A 48 0.12 -7.71 2.04
CA LEU A 48 0.12 -7.18 3.40
C LEU A 48 -0.63 -8.13 4.34
N PRO A 49 -0.09 -8.45 5.53
CA PRO A 49 -0.72 -9.38 6.47
C PRO A 49 -2.10 -8.88 6.93
N PRO A 50 -3.15 -9.71 6.82
CA PRO A 50 -4.49 -9.39 7.34
C PRO A 50 -4.61 -9.60 8.85
N ASN A 51 -3.75 -10.46 9.41
CA ASN A 51 -3.77 -10.86 10.81
C ASN A 51 -2.55 -10.31 11.56
N GLY A 52 -2.72 -10.04 12.84
CA GLY A 52 -1.67 -9.49 13.70
C GLY A 52 -2.23 -8.46 14.66
N ILE A 53 -1.32 -7.73 15.31
CA ILE A 53 -1.65 -6.62 16.19
C ILE A 53 -2.13 -5.45 15.33
N MET A 54 -3.22 -4.79 15.74
CA MET A 54 -3.75 -3.65 14.99
C MET A 54 -2.77 -2.48 15.04
N CYS A 55 -2.46 -1.90 13.87
CA CYS A 55 -1.70 -0.66 13.79
C CYS A 55 -2.49 0.49 14.42
N HIS A 56 -1.94 1.14 15.43
CA HIS A 56 -2.43 2.44 15.90
C HIS A 56 -1.27 3.31 16.42
N PRO A 57 -1.37 4.65 16.36
CA PRO A 57 -0.29 5.54 16.81
C PRO A 57 0.13 5.34 18.27
N ASN A 58 -0.74 4.77 19.10
CA ASN A 58 -0.48 4.52 20.52
C ASN A 58 -0.08 3.06 20.83
N MET A 59 0.41 2.30 19.84
CA MET A 59 0.78 0.90 20.07
C MET A 59 1.95 0.82 21.04
N ASP A 60 1.69 0.18 22.19
CA ASP A 60 2.60 0.15 23.33
C ASP A 60 3.94 -0.45 22.95
N LYS A 61 5.03 0.15 23.44
CA LYS A 61 6.40 -0.18 23.03
C LYS A 61 6.80 -1.57 23.53
N TRP A 62 6.87 -2.56 22.64
CA TRP A 62 7.55 -3.84 22.92
C TRP A 62 9.06 -3.64 23.10
N GLU A 63 9.65 -2.60 22.47
CA GLU A 63 11.06 -2.25 22.63
C GLU A 63 11.30 -0.92 23.35
N THR A 64 12.18 -0.98 24.35
CA THR A 64 12.69 0.15 25.15
C THR A 64 13.67 1.05 24.39
N LYS A 65 14.18 0.62 23.24
CA LYS A 65 15.12 1.43 22.44
C LYS A 65 14.46 2.71 21.95
N LYS A 66 15.11 3.84 22.20
CA LYS A 66 14.64 5.15 21.74
C LYS A 66 14.99 5.30 20.26
N TYR A 67 13.98 5.56 19.44
CA TYR A 67 14.16 5.92 18.05
C TYR A 67 14.11 7.44 17.91
N GLU A 68 15.14 8.03 17.30
CA GLU A 68 15.22 9.47 17.08
C GLU A 68 14.82 9.79 15.65
N LEU A 69 13.68 10.47 15.49
CA LEU A 69 13.20 10.93 14.20
C LEU A 69 14.06 12.14 13.78
N PRO A 70 14.84 12.06 12.70
CA PRO A 70 15.64 13.16 12.24
C PRO A 70 14.76 14.26 11.64
N ASN A 71 15.12 15.52 11.88
CA ASN A 71 14.39 16.67 11.34
C ASN A 71 14.80 16.98 9.89
N VAL A 72 14.56 16.02 9.00
CA VAL A 72 14.90 16.07 7.56
C VAL A 72 13.77 15.48 6.74
N THR A 73 13.74 15.81 5.45
CA THR A 73 12.73 15.25 4.55
C THR A 73 12.88 13.74 4.43
N LEU A 74 11.77 13.03 4.18
CA LEU A 74 11.73 11.57 4.07
C LEU A 74 12.70 11.02 3.00
N THR A 75 13.02 11.80 1.97
CA THR A 75 13.97 11.44 0.91
C THR A 75 15.42 11.58 1.32
N ASP A 76 15.76 12.63 2.05
CA ASP A 76 17.14 12.90 2.51
C ASP A 76 17.51 11.99 3.68
N PHE A 77 16.49 11.51 4.38
CA PHE A 77 16.60 10.67 5.55
C PHE A 77 17.22 9.28 5.28
N ILE A 78 16.91 8.62 4.15
CA ILE A 78 17.59 7.35 3.80
C ILE A 78 19.08 7.59 3.54
N SER A 79 19.42 8.63 2.76
CA SER A 79 20.81 8.94 2.45
C SER A 79 21.62 9.31 3.68
N LEU A 80 20.98 9.86 4.71
CA LEU A 80 21.64 10.18 5.98
C LEU A 80 21.83 8.97 6.87
N GLN A 81 21.00 7.93 6.78
CA GLN A 81 21.08 6.77 7.66
C GLN A 81 21.99 5.68 7.12
N CYS A 82 22.17 5.54 5.79
CA CYS A 82 23.09 4.57 5.20
C CYS A 82 24.58 4.92 5.47
N LYS A 83 25.08 4.64 6.68
CA LYS A 83 26.44 5.03 7.10
C LYS A 83 27.40 3.86 7.29
N SER A 84 26.93 2.61 7.37
CA SER A 84 27.79 1.45 7.68
C SER A 84 27.32 0.16 7.02
N ASP A 85 28.23 -0.83 7.00
CA ASP A 85 27.97 -2.18 6.46
C ASP A 85 27.12 -3.07 7.41
N LEU A 86 27.07 -2.73 8.70
CA LEU A 86 26.22 -3.38 9.70
C LEU A 86 24.96 -2.53 9.91
N MET A 87 23.78 -3.12 9.66
CA MET A 87 22.51 -2.44 9.86
C MET A 87 22.22 -2.25 11.35
N SER A 88 22.07 -1.00 11.76
CA SER A 88 21.67 -0.60 13.09
C SER A 88 20.14 -0.61 13.25
N PHE A 89 19.67 -0.72 14.49
CA PHE A 89 18.25 -0.53 14.85
C PHE A 89 17.67 0.76 14.27
N GLN A 90 18.47 1.84 14.26
CA GLN A 90 18.02 3.11 13.70
C GLN A 90 17.85 3.01 12.18
N GLU A 91 18.76 2.37 11.46
CA GLU A 91 18.65 2.17 10.00
C GLU A 91 17.47 1.26 9.63
N GLU A 92 17.24 0.17 10.35
CA GLU A 92 16.12 -0.76 10.11
C GLU A 92 14.75 -0.09 10.36
N CYS A 93 14.59 0.56 11.51
CA CYS A 93 13.39 1.37 11.78
C CYS A 93 13.18 2.48 10.73
N SER A 94 14.27 3.11 10.29
CA SER A 94 14.24 4.14 9.25
C SER A 94 13.75 3.59 7.91
N PHE A 95 14.21 2.40 7.54
CA PHE A 95 13.75 1.71 6.34
C PHE A 95 12.25 1.42 6.40
N PHE A 96 11.76 0.83 7.49
CA PHE A 96 10.31 0.54 7.63
C PHE A 96 9.47 1.81 7.61
N LEU A 97 9.93 2.86 8.29
CA LEU A 97 9.25 4.14 8.32
C LEU A 97 9.16 4.76 6.93
N TYR A 98 10.26 4.75 6.18
CA TYR A 98 10.26 5.19 4.79
C TYR A 98 9.32 4.34 3.94
N TRP A 99 9.36 3.02 4.09
CA TRP A 99 8.53 2.11 3.31
C TRP A 99 7.03 2.36 3.53
N ILE A 100 6.60 2.50 4.80
CA ILE A 100 5.22 2.84 5.15
C ILE A 100 4.83 4.20 4.56
N CYS A 101 5.64 5.23 4.80
CA CYS A 101 5.29 6.60 4.39
C CYS A 101 5.29 6.75 2.88
N LYS A 102 6.27 6.19 2.18
CA LYS A 102 6.43 6.34 0.73
C LYS A 102 5.49 5.45 -0.06
N TYR A 103 5.36 4.17 0.31
CA TYR A 103 4.66 3.18 -0.51
C TYR A 103 3.26 2.85 -0.01
N LEU A 104 2.98 2.89 1.30
CA LEU A 104 1.66 2.56 1.84
C LEU A 104 0.74 3.78 1.94
N VAL A 105 1.20 4.84 2.61
CA VAL A 105 0.31 5.97 2.96
C VAL A 105 0.50 7.18 2.04
N ASN A 106 1.66 7.28 1.38
CA ASN A 106 2.06 8.42 0.55
C ASN A 106 2.06 9.75 1.32
N VAL A 107 2.84 9.78 2.41
CA VAL A 107 3.00 10.91 3.33
C VAL A 107 4.44 11.40 3.30
N SER A 108 4.62 12.73 3.32
CA SER A 108 5.94 13.38 3.27
C SER A 108 6.21 14.36 4.43
N SER A 109 5.20 14.75 5.19
CA SER A 109 5.34 15.70 6.31
C SER A 109 5.89 15.03 7.57
N THR A 110 6.89 15.65 8.20
CA THR A 110 7.56 15.13 9.41
C THR A 110 6.58 14.84 10.56
N THR A 111 5.62 15.72 10.82
CA THR A 111 4.56 15.51 11.83
C THR A 111 3.71 14.27 11.56
N SER A 112 3.41 14.02 10.28
CA SER A 112 2.61 12.86 9.86
C SER A 112 3.46 11.60 9.70
N VAL A 113 4.78 11.70 9.71
CA VAL A 113 5.69 10.54 9.77
C VAL A 113 5.81 10.04 11.21
N ALA A 114 5.82 10.94 12.21
CA ALA A 114 5.97 10.60 13.62
C ALA A 114 4.92 9.59 14.13
N GLN A 115 3.68 9.67 13.65
CA GLN A 115 2.59 8.73 13.99
C GLN A 115 2.86 7.28 13.54
N PHE A 116 3.77 7.05 12.60
CA PHE A 116 4.11 5.72 12.07
C PHE A 116 5.38 5.12 12.69
N VAL A 117 6.10 5.89 13.51
CA VAL A 117 7.30 5.42 14.24
C VAL A 117 7.00 4.18 15.09
N PRO A 118 5.88 4.12 15.86
CA PRO A 118 5.55 2.92 16.62
C PRO A 118 5.38 1.68 15.73
N ILE A 119 4.77 1.82 14.55
CA ILE A 119 4.59 0.72 13.58
C ILE A 119 5.95 0.25 13.07
N ALA A 120 6.85 1.17 12.71
CA ALA A 120 8.18 0.84 12.22
C ALA A 120 9.01 0.08 13.26
N LYS A 121 9.00 0.52 14.52
CA LYS A 121 9.67 -0.19 15.63
C LYS A 121 9.18 -1.63 15.83
N ASN A 122 7.91 -1.87 15.52
CA ASN A 122 7.33 -3.19 15.68
C ASN A 122 7.71 -4.17 14.60
N LEU A 123 7.81 -3.65 13.37
CA LEU A 123 8.28 -4.43 12.25
C LEU A 123 9.74 -4.85 12.47
N ASP A 124 10.57 -3.96 13.00
CA ASP A 124 11.95 -4.23 13.44
C ASP A 124 12.01 -5.33 14.52
N SER A 125 11.12 -5.24 15.53
CA SER A 125 10.98 -6.26 16.58
C SER A 125 10.33 -7.58 16.11
N ASN A 126 10.13 -7.78 14.80
CA ASN A 126 9.47 -8.96 14.21
C ASN A 126 8.05 -9.23 14.75
N VAL A 127 7.36 -8.19 15.24
CA VAL A 127 5.98 -8.30 15.69
C VAL A 127 5.07 -8.46 14.47
N LYS A 128 4.16 -9.43 14.53
CA LYS A 128 3.15 -9.62 13.48
C LYS A 128 2.12 -8.49 13.59
N VAL A 129 2.22 -7.50 12.71
CA VAL A 129 1.31 -6.36 12.65
C VAL A 129 0.32 -6.54 11.50
N ALA A 130 -0.97 -6.26 11.72
CA ALA A 130 -2.03 -6.34 10.72
C ALA A 130 -1.99 -5.12 9.76
N LEU A 131 -1.08 -5.14 8.79
CA LEU A 131 -0.87 -4.02 7.86
C LEU A 131 -1.97 -3.88 6.81
N ALA A 132 -2.66 -4.96 6.42
CA ALA A 132 -3.74 -4.86 5.42
C ALA A 132 -4.93 -4.02 5.88
N PRO A 133 -5.53 -4.24 7.07
CA PRO A 133 -6.62 -3.37 7.55
C PRO A 133 -6.15 -1.93 7.78
N PHE A 134 -4.91 -1.73 8.23
CA PHE A 134 -4.31 -0.40 8.35
C PHE A 134 -4.24 0.34 7.01
N PHE A 135 -3.70 -0.31 5.98
CA PHE A 135 -3.63 0.26 4.63
C PHE A 135 -5.03 0.55 4.09
N LEU A 136 -5.98 -0.37 4.27
CA LEU A 136 -7.35 -0.21 3.79
C LEU A 136 -8.05 1.00 4.46
N GLY A 137 -7.86 1.18 5.77
CA GLY A 137 -8.38 2.35 6.48
C GLY A 137 -7.82 3.67 5.94
N HIS A 138 -6.50 3.73 5.69
CA HIS A 138 -5.87 4.88 5.05
C HIS A 138 -6.37 5.12 3.63
N PHE A 139 -6.56 4.06 2.85
CA PHE A 139 -7.13 4.13 1.51
C PHE A 139 -8.52 4.76 1.50
N TYR A 140 -9.45 4.30 2.36
CA TYR A 140 -10.78 4.90 2.46
C TYR A 140 -10.76 6.34 2.95
N ARG A 141 -9.88 6.66 3.91
CA ARG A 141 -9.68 8.03 4.36
C ARG A 141 -9.24 8.94 3.21
N SER A 142 -8.31 8.47 2.37
CA SER A 142 -7.89 9.19 1.17
C SER A 142 -9.04 9.34 0.18
N MET A 143 -9.82 8.29 -0.10
CA MET A 143 -10.98 8.37 -1.01
C MET A 143 -12.01 9.40 -0.54
N PHE A 144 -12.32 9.41 0.76
CA PHE A 144 -13.20 10.41 1.35
C PHE A 144 -12.68 11.84 1.14
N LEU A 145 -11.38 12.07 1.38
CA LEU A 145 -10.76 13.38 1.15
C LEU A 145 -10.82 13.79 -0.32
N TYR A 146 -10.50 12.88 -1.24
CA TYR A 146 -10.58 13.14 -2.68
C TYR A 146 -11.98 13.54 -3.11
N SER A 147 -13.00 12.90 -2.57
CA SER A 147 -14.39 13.18 -2.96
C SER A 147 -14.97 14.44 -2.31
N THR A 148 -14.49 14.84 -1.13
CA THR A 148 -15.08 15.95 -0.34
C THR A 148 -14.24 17.23 -0.33
N GLN A 149 -12.92 17.12 -0.52
CA GLN A 149 -11.94 18.20 -0.38
C GLN A 149 -10.92 18.19 -1.53
N GLN A 150 -11.40 18.28 -2.77
CA GLN A 150 -10.60 18.17 -4.00
C GLN A 150 -9.36 19.10 -4.05
N LYS A 151 -9.42 20.29 -3.43
CA LYS A 151 -8.32 21.28 -3.48
C LYS A 151 -7.08 20.91 -2.64
N ASN A 152 -7.21 19.98 -1.68
CA ASN A 152 -6.11 19.60 -0.76
C ASN A 152 -5.72 18.11 -0.89
N SER A 153 -6.28 17.42 -1.88
CA SER A 153 -6.19 15.97 -2.01
C SER A 153 -4.99 15.56 -2.87
N HIS A 154 -3.78 15.67 -2.32
CA HIS A 154 -2.56 15.18 -2.96
C HIS A 154 -2.00 13.91 -2.30
N HIS A 155 -2.71 13.31 -1.35
CA HIS A 155 -2.12 12.35 -0.42
C HIS A 155 -2.97 11.07 -0.31
N GLY A 156 -2.44 9.96 -0.82
CA GLY A 156 -3.03 8.63 -0.68
C GLY A 156 -2.56 7.60 -1.72
N PRO A 157 -2.75 6.29 -1.45
CA PRO A 157 -2.38 5.22 -2.37
C PRO A 157 -3.39 5.04 -3.51
N LEU A 158 -3.71 6.10 -4.27
CA LEU A 158 -4.67 6.02 -5.37
C LEU A 158 -4.29 4.99 -6.45
N TRP A 159 -3.00 4.70 -6.59
CA TRP A 159 -2.49 3.62 -7.44
C TRP A 159 -3.11 2.26 -7.13
N PHE A 160 -3.59 2.03 -5.89
CA PHE A 160 -4.26 0.81 -5.48
C PHE A 160 -5.60 0.62 -6.18
N ILE A 161 -6.36 1.70 -6.46
CA ILE A 161 -7.62 1.62 -7.21
C ILE A 161 -7.37 0.98 -8.57
N GLN A 162 -6.31 1.39 -9.24
CA GLN A 162 -5.98 0.84 -10.55
C GLN A 162 -5.68 -0.65 -10.47
N LEU A 163 -4.89 -1.09 -9.47
CA LEU A 163 -4.62 -2.52 -9.29
C LEU A 163 -5.88 -3.31 -8.98
N TRP A 164 -6.75 -2.77 -8.12
CA TRP A 164 -8.02 -3.40 -7.78
C TRP A 164 -8.98 -3.45 -8.99
N VAL A 165 -9.13 -2.37 -9.74
CA VAL A 165 -9.95 -2.36 -10.97
C VAL A 165 -9.41 -3.36 -11.99
N TYR A 166 -8.09 -3.41 -12.18
CA TYR A 166 -7.48 -4.41 -13.04
C TYR A 166 -7.74 -5.85 -12.58
N SER A 167 -7.84 -6.05 -11.27
CA SER A 167 -8.06 -7.36 -10.69
C SER A 167 -9.47 -7.90 -10.98
N TYR A 168 -10.49 -7.04 -10.93
CA TYR A 168 -11.89 -7.39 -11.16
C TYR A 168 -12.35 -7.20 -12.62
N PHE A 169 -11.69 -6.33 -13.38
CA PHE A 169 -12.02 -6.00 -14.77
C PHE A 169 -10.79 -6.23 -15.68
N PRO A 170 -10.40 -7.49 -15.93
CA PRO A 170 -9.17 -7.82 -16.66
C PRO A 170 -9.14 -7.28 -18.10
N LYS A 171 -10.30 -7.00 -18.70
CA LYS A 171 -10.40 -6.34 -20.02
C LYS A 171 -9.85 -4.91 -20.03
N LEU A 172 -9.85 -4.23 -18.88
CA LEU A 172 -9.30 -2.88 -18.73
C LEU A 172 -7.81 -2.88 -18.45
N ALA A 173 -7.29 -4.01 -17.98
CA ALA A 173 -5.90 -4.14 -17.58
C ALA A 173 -4.98 -4.31 -18.81
N PRO A 174 -3.75 -3.76 -18.75
CA PRO A 174 -2.82 -3.83 -19.85
C PRO A 174 -2.50 -5.29 -20.16
N SER A 175 -2.46 -5.62 -21.46
CA SER A 175 -2.15 -6.97 -21.90
C SER A 175 -0.80 -7.40 -21.32
N PRO A 176 -0.73 -8.58 -20.69
CA PRO A 176 0.51 -9.00 -20.05
C PRO A 176 1.59 -9.23 -21.10
N LYS A 177 2.76 -8.64 -20.87
CA LYS A 177 3.96 -8.98 -21.64
C LYS A 177 4.39 -10.38 -21.22
N ARG A 178 3.99 -11.39 -22.01
CA ARG A 178 4.20 -12.83 -21.73
C ARG A 178 5.67 -13.24 -21.50
N SER A 179 6.63 -12.36 -21.74
CA SER A 179 8.07 -12.65 -21.60
C SER A 179 8.66 -12.45 -20.20
N GLN A 180 7.90 -11.95 -19.22
CA GLN A 180 8.42 -11.72 -17.87
C GLN A 180 7.82 -12.71 -16.87
N THR A 181 8.69 -13.48 -16.21
CA THR A 181 8.33 -14.19 -14.98
C THR A 181 7.76 -13.18 -13.98
N PRO A 182 6.57 -13.42 -13.42
CA PRO A 182 5.98 -12.46 -12.50
C PRO A 182 6.88 -12.23 -11.29
N HIS A 183 7.18 -10.96 -11.00
CA HIS A 183 8.09 -10.57 -9.92
C HIS A 183 7.36 -10.35 -8.59
N THR A 184 6.03 -10.27 -8.60
CA THR A 184 5.20 -10.11 -7.40
C THR A 184 3.96 -10.97 -7.44
N TYR A 185 3.40 -11.31 -6.28
CA TYR A 185 2.15 -12.04 -6.17
C TYR A 185 0.99 -11.30 -6.87
N GLY A 186 0.93 -9.97 -6.76
CA GLY A 186 -0.04 -9.16 -7.52
C GLY A 186 0.10 -9.29 -9.04
N GLN A 187 1.35 -9.37 -9.56
CA GLN A 187 1.59 -9.66 -10.98
C GLN A 187 1.17 -11.08 -11.34
N MET A 188 1.47 -12.09 -10.50
CA MET A 188 0.98 -13.46 -10.70
C MET A 188 -0.55 -13.53 -10.74
N TRP A 189 -1.21 -12.86 -9.80
CA TRP A 189 -2.67 -12.84 -9.69
C TRP A 189 -3.30 -12.18 -10.93
N MET A 190 -2.74 -11.05 -11.37
CA MET A 190 -3.10 -10.40 -12.63
C MET A 190 -2.92 -11.37 -13.82
N LEU A 191 -1.75 -11.99 -13.97
CA LEU A 191 -1.43 -12.93 -15.06
C LEU A 191 -2.30 -14.19 -15.05
N GLY A 192 -2.60 -14.74 -13.87
CA GLY A 192 -3.40 -15.96 -13.71
C GLY A 192 -4.84 -15.79 -14.20
N ARG A 193 -5.44 -14.61 -14.03
CA ARG A 193 -6.77 -14.27 -14.57
C ARG A 193 -6.79 -14.11 -16.10
N TYR A 194 -5.64 -13.85 -16.74
CA TYR A 194 -5.54 -13.74 -18.19
C TYR A 194 -5.41 -15.08 -18.92
N VAL A 195 -5.15 -16.17 -18.20
CA VAL A 195 -5.33 -17.51 -18.76
C VAL A 195 -6.83 -17.81 -18.71
N LEU A 196 -7.51 -17.57 -19.83
CA LEU A 196 -8.90 -17.95 -20.05
C LEU A 196 -9.12 -19.41 -19.57
N GLY A 197 -9.80 -19.56 -18.42
CA GLY A 197 -10.18 -20.86 -17.88
C GLY A 197 -9.46 -21.34 -16.61
N SER A 198 -8.38 -20.69 -16.14
CA SER A 198 -7.73 -21.07 -14.87
C SER A 198 -7.78 -19.96 -13.83
N ILE A 199 -8.75 -20.00 -12.92
CA ILE A 199 -8.69 -19.18 -11.71
C ILE A 199 -7.62 -19.81 -10.82
N SER A 200 -6.45 -19.16 -10.70
CA SER A 200 -5.46 -19.51 -9.69
C SER A 200 -6.11 -19.48 -8.31
N LYS A 201 -6.30 -20.64 -7.69
CA LYS A 201 -6.83 -20.76 -6.33
C LYS A 201 -5.70 -20.54 -5.34
N PHE A 202 -6.00 -19.91 -4.21
CA PHE A 202 -5.07 -19.64 -3.11
C PHE A 202 -4.22 -20.87 -2.71
N LYS A 203 -4.84 -22.07 -2.71
CA LYS A 203 -4.20 -23.36 -2.39
C LYS A 203 -3.17 -23.85 -3.41
N ASN A 204 -3.12 -23.28 -4.61
CA ASN A 204 -2.22 -23.80 -5.66
C ASN A 204 -0.77 -23.32 -5.47
N TYR A 205 -0.52 -22.41 -4.52
CA TYR A 205 0.76 -21.75 -4.33
C TYR A 205 1.21 -21.69 -2.85
N PHE A 206 0.46 -22.33 -1.94
CA PHE A 206 0.78 -22.50 -0.52
C PHE A 206 0.38 -23.90 -0.06
#